data_AF-A0AAW4YB35-F1
#
_entry.id   AF-A0AAW4YB35-F1
#
_cell.length_a   1.000
_cell.length_b   1.000
_cell.length_c   1.000
_cell.angle_alpha   90.00
_cell.angle_beta   90.00
_cell.angle_gamma   90.00
#
_symmetry.space_group_name_H-M   'P 1'
#
loop_
_entity.id
_entity.type
_entity.pdbx_description
1 polymer ?
#
loop_
_entity_poly.entity_id
_entity_poly.type
_entity_poly.pdbx_seq_one_letter_code
_entity_poly.pdbx_strand_id
1 'polypeptide(L)'
;MGFEGKLSEIYNKIANEIDGMIPVEWEKVYTIAYVNDRGGEVVFNYTKPGSDELNYYTNISRDYNVSEEIFDDLWMNLYYLFKNLRNLFKEEGLEPWTSCEFDFTRDGKLNVSFDYID
;
A
#
# COMPACT_ATOMS: atom_id res chain seq x y z
N MET A 1 20.07 9.52 8.12
CA MET A 1 19.71 8.39 7.25
C MET A 1 19.60 8.91 5.83
N GLY A 2 20.20 8.25 4.84
CA GLY A 2 20.09 8.64 3.43
C GLY A 2 18.70 8.30 2.86
N PHE A 3 18.43 8.77 1.63
CA PHE A 3 17.14 8.59 0.96
C PHE A 3 16.70 7.11 0.89
N GLU A 4 17.60 6.20 0.47
CA GLU A 4 17.31 4.76 0.40
C GLU A 4 16.90 4.16 1.76
N GLY A 5 17.50 4.63 2.86
CA GLY A 5 17.13 4.19 4.20
C GLY A 5 15.74 4.68 4.61
N LYS A 6 15.41 5.93 4.27
CA LYS A 6 14.06 6.48 4.50
C LYS A 6 13.01 5.75 3.65
N LEU A 7 13.34 5.41 2.40
CA LEU A 7 12.49 4.59 1.53
C LEU A 7 12.24 3.21 2.12
N SER A 8 13.30 2.52 2.56
CA SER A 8 13.15 1.21 3.19
C SER A 8 12.27 1.26 4.43
N GLU A 9 12.40 2.30 5.26
CA GLU A 9 11.55 2.47 6.45
C GLU A 9 10.08 2.63 6.07
N ILE A 10 9.75 3.48 5.10
CA ILE A 10 8.36 3.71 4.71
C ILE A 10 7.76 2.53 3.94
N TYR A 11 8.54 1.83 3.12
CA TYR A 11 8.10 0.59 2.46
C TYR A 11 7.75 -0.49 3.47
N ASN A 12 8.57 -0.68 4.51
CA ASN A 12 8.25 -1.63 5.58
C ASN A 12 6.97 -1.24 6.32
N LYS A 13 6.73 0.05 6.58
CA LYS A 13 5.48 0.52 7.20
C LYS A 13 4.27 0.23 6.32
N ILE A 14 4.37 0.49 5.02
CA ILE A 14 3.29 0.19 4.05
C ILE A 14 2.98 -1.31 4.02
N ALA A 15 4.01 -2.14 3.86
CA ALA A 15 3.83 -3.60 3.81
C ALA A 15 3.21 -4.15 5.11
N ASN A 16 3.66 -3.66 6.27
CA ASN A 16 3.13 -4.09 7.57
C ASN A 16 1.68 -3.61 7.80
N GLU A 17 1.32 -2.41 7.34
CA GLU A 17 -0.06 -1.92 7.43
C GLU A 17 -0.99 -2.83 6.62
N ILE A 18 -0.62 -3.14 5.37
CA ILE A 18 -1.43 -4.02 4.51
C ILE A 18 -1.50 -5.45 5.08
N ASP A 19 -0.38 -6.00 5.58
CA ASP A 19 -0.38 -7.31 6.25
C ASP A 19 -1.35 -7.34 7.44
N GLY A 20 -1.36 -6.29 8.27
CA GLY A 20 -2.28 -6.14 9.39
C GLY A 20 -3.76 -5.98 8.99
N MET A 21 -4.03 -5.47 7.78
CA MET A 21 -5.38 -5.35 7.24
C MET A 21 -5.97 -6.67 6.76
N ILE A 22 -5.15 -7.69 6.43
CA ILE A 22 -5.62 -8.96 5.86
C ILE A 22 -5.74 -10.02 6.97
N PRO A 23 -6.96 -10.38 7.43
CA PRO A 23 -7.16 -11.24 8.61
C PRO A 23 -7.05 -12.75 8.29
N VAL A 24 -6.43 -13.11 7.18
CA VAL A 24 -6.28 -14.49 6.69
C VAL A 24 -4.89 -14.71 6.12
N GLU A 25 -4.51 -15.97 5.95
CA GLU A 25 -3.30 -16.27 5.19
C GLU A 25 -3.43 -15.76 3.74
N TRP A 26 -2.38 -15.09 3.29
CA TRP A 26 -2.27 -14.50 1.95
C TRP A 26 -0.89 -14.79 1.37
N GLU A 27 -0.76 -14.76 0.04
CA GLU A 27 0.49 -15.09 -0.66
C GLU A 27 1.11 -13.90 -1.41
N LYS A 28 0.28 -13.15 -2.14
CA LYS A 28 0.69 -11.95 -2.90
C LYS A 28 -0.26 -10.81 -2.64
N VAL A 29 0.27 -9.59 -2.60
CA VAL A 29 -0.46 -8.34 -2.54
C VAL A 29 -0.09 -7.50 -3.75
N TYR A 30 -1.10 -6.92 -4.39
CA TYR A 30 -0.95 -6.00 -5.49
C TYR A 30 -1.58 -4.67 -5.11
N THR A 31 -0.80 -3.61 -5.04
CA THR A 31 -1.28 -2.29 -4.58
C THR A 31 -1.04 -1.25 -5.64
N ILE A 32 -2.02 -0.38 -5.86
CA ILE A 32 -1.84 0.84 -6.63
C ILE A 32 -2.30 2.05 -5.80
N ALA A 33 -1.45 3.06 -5.75
CA ALA A 33 -1.75 4.31 -5.07
C ALA A 33 -1.74 5.46 -6.07
N TYR A 34 -2.81 6.24 -6.08
CA TYR A 34 -2.89 7.52 -6.79
C TYR A 34 -2.94 8.62 -5.74
N VAL A 35 -1.92 9.47 -5.66
CA VAL A 35 -1.86 10.53 -4.64
C VAL A 35 -1.38 11.84 -5.24
N ASN A 36 -2.10 12.92 -4.95
CA ASN A 36 -1.71 14.28 -5.28
C ASN A 36 -1.94 15.22 -4.10
N ASP A 37 -1.76 16.53 -4.33
CA ASP A 37 -1.87 17.53 -3.26
C ASP A 37 -3.31 17.80 -2.80
N ARG A 38 -4.31 17.36 -3.58
CA ARG A 38 -5.74 17.52 -3.30
C ARG A 38 -6.36 16.28 -2.65
N GLY A 39 -5.79 15.10 -2.86
CA GLY A 39 -6.33 13.84 -2.37
C GLY A 39 -5.73 12.65 -3.11
N GLY A 40 -6.36 11.50 -2.95
CA GLY A 40 -5.93 10.28 -3.60
C GLY A 40 -6.74 9.07 -3.16
N GLU A 41 -6.35 7.92 -3.70
CA GLU A 41 -6.93 6.62 -3.37
C GLU A 41 -5.81 5.59 -3.37
N VAL A 42 -5.90 4.63 -2.44
CA VAL A 42 -5.05 3.45 -2.41
C VAL A 42 -5.95 2.24 -2.52
N VAL A 43 -5.67 1.41 -3.51
CA VAL A 43 -6.42 0.18 -3.80
C VAL A 43 -5.45 -0.98 -3.72
N PHE A 44 -5.86 -2.09 -3.08
CA PHE A 44 -5.10 -3.33 -3.17
C PHE A 44 -5.98 -4.56 -3.39
N ASN A 45 -5.36 -5.59 -3.96
CA ASN A 45 -5.87 -6.94 -4.03
C ASN A 45 -4.88 -7.89 -3.37
N TYR A 46 -5.36 -9.03 -2.90
CA TYR A 46 -4.50 -10.09 -2.39
C TYR A 46 -4.94 -11.47 -2.87
N THR A 47 -3.99 -12.39 -2.94
CA THR A 47 -4.25 -13.82 -3.20
C THR A 47 -4.13 -14.63 -1.93
N LYS A 48 -4.87 -15.73 -1.86
CA LYS A 48 -4.75 -16.74 -0.80
C LYS A 48 -3.76 -17.84 -1.22
N PRO A 49 -3.14 -18.56 -0.28
CA PRO A 49 -2.22 -19.65 -0.61
C PRO A 49 -2.81 -20.65 -1.61
N GLY A 50 -2.12 -20.88 -2.72
CA GLY A 50 -2.55 -21.85 -3.73
C GLY A 50 -3.73 -21.41 -4.61
N SER A 51 -4.09 -20.13 -4.59
CA SER A 51 -5.12 -19.55 -5.47
C SER A 51 -4.58 -18.30 -6.15
N ASP A 52 -4.88 -18.14 -7.45
CA ASP A 52 -4.63 -16.90 -8.19
C ASP A 52 -5.83 -15.94 -8.16
N GLU A 53 -6.88 -16.27 -7.39
CA GLU A 53 -8.04 -15.39 -7.21
C GLU A 53 -7.66 -14.09 -6.49
N LEU A 54 -8.00 -12.96 -7.12
CA LEU A 54 -7.81 -11.63 -6.55
C LEU A 54 -8.96 -11.28 -5.62
N ASN A 55 -8.65 -11.17 -4.33
CA ASN A 55 -9.58 -10.74 -3.30
C ASN A 55 -9.44 -9.22 -3.13
N TYR A 56 -10.51 -8.48 -3.41
CA TYR A 56 -10.52 -7.02 -3.34
C TYR A 56 -10.59 -6.52 -1.89
N TYR A 57 -9.78 -5.53 -1.52
CA TYR A 57 -9.59 -5.12 -0.13
C TYR A 57 -10.87 -4.66 0.58
N THR A 58 -11.79 -3.96 -0.09
CA THR A 58 -13.02 -3.47 0.57
C THR A 58 -13.96 -4.60 0.99
N ASN A 59 -13.80 -5.81 0.42
CA ASN A 59 -14.57 -6.97 0.85
C ASN A 59 -14.12 -7.53 2.20
N ILE A 60 -12.93 -7.16 2.71
CA ILE A 60 -12.36 -7.68 3.97
C ILE A 60 -13.32 -7.48 5.15
N SER A 61 -13.92 -6.29 5.27
CA SER A 61 -14.86 -5.98 6.35
C SER A 61 -16.02 -6.96 6.37
N ARG A 62 -16.65 -7.18 5.21
CA ARG A 62 -17.78 -8.11 5.08
C ARG A 62 -17.37 -9.57 5.23
N ASP A 63 -16.34 -9.99 4.50
CA ASP A 63 -15.99 -11.41 4.33
C ASP A 63 -15.39 -12.01 5.61
N TYR A 64 -14.78 -11.18 6.46
CA TYR A 64 -14.15 -11.62 7.71
C TYR A 64 -14.71 -10.94 8.95
N ASN A 65 -15.84 -10.22 8.82
CA ASN A 65 -16.52 -9.56 9.93
C ASN A 65 -15.60 -8.60 10.71
N VAL A 66 -14.76 -7.86 9.98
CA VAL A 66 -13.96 -6.74 10.53
C VAL A 66 -14.85 -5.51 10.56
N SER A 67 -14.86 -4.77 11.67
CA SER A 67 -15.64 -3.53 11.78
C SER A 67 -15.29 -2.55 10.66
N GLU A 68 -16.30 -1.95 10.01
CA GLU A 68 -16.10 -0.92 8.99
C GLU A 68 -15.29 0.26 9.55
N GLU A 69 -15.56 0.70 10.79
CA GLU A 69 -14.82 1.78 11.45
C GLU A 69 -13.32 1.44 11.61
N ILE A 70 -13.01 0.21 12.02
CA ILE A 70 -11.62 -0.24 12.17
C ILE A 70 -10.95 -0.31 10.79
N PHE A 71 -11.67 -0.82 9.79
CA PHE A 71 -11.16 -0.91 8.44
C PHE A 71 -10.88 0.45 7.82
N ASP A 72 -11.77 1.43 8.02
CA ASP A 72 -11.61 2.81 7.56
C ASP A 72 -10.39 3.47 8.21
N ASP A 73 -10.18 3.27 9.51
CA ASP A 73 -8.99 3.77 10.23
C ASP A 73 -7.69 3.19 9.66
N LEU A 74 -7.64 1.87 9.43
CA LEU A 74 -6.49 1.20 8.82
C LEU A 74 -6.24 1.70 7.39
N TRP A 75 -7.29 1.83 6.59
CA TRP A 75 -7.17 2.35 5.23
C TRP A 75 -6.68 3.80 5.21
N MET A 76 -7.17 4.64 6.12
CA MET A 76 -6.70 6.02 6.26
C MET A 76 -5.22 6.07 6.62
N ASN A 77 -4.74 5.20 7.51
CA ASN A 77 -3.32 5.07 7.83
C ASN A 77 -2.50 4.68 6.60
N LEU A 78 -2.95 3.67 5.85
CA LEU A 78 -2.32 3.25 4.60
C LEU A 78 -2.23 4.40 3.58
N TYR A 79 -3.33 5.13 3.38
CA TYR A 79 -3.35 6.31 2.52
C TYR A 79 -2.32 7.37 2.96
N TYR A 80 -2.22 7.65 4.27
CA TYR A 80 -1.23 8.60 4.78
C TYR A 80 0.21 8.10 4.61
N LEU A 81 0.46 6.80 4.69
CA LEU A 81 1.78 6.24 4.40
C LEU A 81 2.18 6.48 2.94
N PHE A 82 1.29 6.29 1.97
CA PHE A 82 1.58 6.62 0.57
C PHE A 82 1.74 8.13 0.34
N LYS A 83 0.95 8.97 1.02
CA LYS A 83 1.14 10.43 0.98
C LYS A 83 2.49 10.85 1.54
N ASN A 84 2.94 10.21 2.63
CA ASN A 84 4.25 10.46 3.21
C ASN A 84 5.39 9.98 2.30
N LEU A 85 5.21 8.85 1.61
CA LEU A 85 6.15 8.38 0.58
C LEU A 85 6.28 9.39 -0.55
N ARG A 86 5.17 9.96 -1.01
CA ARG A 86 5.20 11.02 -2.03
C ARG A 86 5.89 12.29 -1.53
N ASN A 87 5.63 12.68 -0.29
CA ASN A 87 6.26 13.86 0.31
C ASN A 87 7.77 13.67 0.52
N LEU A 88 8.21 12.45 0.83
CA LEU A 88 9.63 12.12 0.96
C LEU A 88 10.40 12.43 -0.34
N PHE A 89 9.81 12.17 -1.52
CA PHE A 89 10.44 12.55 -2.80
C PHE A 89 10.60 14.07 -2.90
N LYS A 90 9.57 14.85 -2.54
CA LYS A 90 9.64 16.32 -2.54
C LYS A 90 10.70 16.85 -1.60
N GLU A 91 10.80 16.30 -0.39
CA GLU A 91 11.77 16.69 0.63
C GLU A 91 13.21 16.46 0.17
N GLU A 92 13.43 15.42 -0.64
CA GLU A 92 14.72 15.09 -1.24
C GLU A 92 14.95 15.82 -2.58
N GLY A 93 14.08 16.77 -2.95
CA GLY A 93 14.19 17.58 -4.17
C GLY A 93 13.86 16.83 -5.46
N LEU A 94 13.21 15.66 -5.36
CA LEU A 94 12.76 14.86 -6.48
C LEU A 94 11.33 15.25 -6.88
N GLU A 95 11.02 15.02 -8.15
CA GLU A 95 9.65 15.17 -8.64
C GLU A 95 8.73 14.19 -7.91
N PRO A 96 7.55 14.63 -7.42
CA PRO A 96 6.61 13.75 -6.78
C PRO A 96 5.82 12.95 -7.81
N TRP A 97 5.86 11.63 -7.69
CA TRP A 97 5.13 10.69 -8.55
C TRP A 97 3.60 10.91 -8.50
N THR A 98 2.92 10.46 -9.55
CA THR A 98 1.45 10.54 -9.70
C THR A 98 0.78 9.22 -9.29
N SER A 99 1.40 8.09 -9.65
CA SER A 99 1.01 6.76 -9.17
C SER A 99 2.19 5.92 -8.73
N CYS A 100 1.92 4.99 -7.82
CA CYS A 100 2.88 4.03 -7.28
C CYS A 100 2.25 2.64 -7.32
N GLU A 101 2.88 1.68 -8.00
CA GLU A 101 2.58 0.26 -7.82
C GLU A 101 3.48 -0.28 -6.71
N PHE A 102 2.89 -1.02 -5.77
CA PHE A 102 3.58 -1.56 -4.60
C PHE A 102 3.15 -3.01 -4.38
N ASP A 103 3.88 -3.91 -5.03
CA ASP A 103 3.55 -5.33 -5.06
C ASP A 103 4.53 -6.10 -4.19
N PHE A 104 4.01 -6.96 -3.33
CA PHE A 104 4.86 -7.78 -2.47
C PHE A 104 4.27 -9.15 -2.20
N THR A 105 5.16 -10.05 -1.80
CA THR A 105 4.86 -11.45 -1.52
C THR A 105 5.15 -11.78 -0.06
N ARG A 106 4.49 -12.83 0.45
CA ARG A 106 4.67 -13.28 1.84
C ARG A 106 6.13 -13.67 2.16
N ASP A 107 6.91 -14.09 1.16
CA ASP A 107 8.34 -14.41 1.30
C ASP A 107 9.27 -13.17 1.25
N GLY A 108 8.70 -11.96 1.20
CA GLY A 108 9.42 -10.70 1.34
C GLY A 108 9.98 -10.12 0.03
N LYS A 109 9.55 -10.61 -1.14
CA LYS A 109 9.89 -9.93 -2.40
C LYS A 109 9.02 -8.70 -2.54
N LEU A 110 9.63 -7.60 -2.95
CA LEU A 110 8.99 -6.31 -3.14
C LEU A 110 9.34 -5.77 -4.52
N ASN A 111 8.32 -5.35 -5.27
CA ASN A 111 8.45 -4.58 -6.50
C ASN A 111 7.74 -3.25 -6.31
N VAL A 112 8.45 -2.15 -6.55
CA VAL A 112 7.89 -0.80 -6.49
C VAL A 112 8.18 -0.08 -7.79
N SER A 113 7.17 0.49 -8.41
CA SER A 113 7.29 1.34 -9.58
C SER A 113 6.59 2.68 -9.33
N PHE A 114 7.09 3.74 -9.95
CA PHE A 114 6.55 5.09 -9.84
C PHE A 114 6.34 5.66 -11.24
N ASP A 115 5.13 6.17 -11.49
CA ASP A 115 4.80 6.84 -12.75
C ASP A 115 4.55 8.34 -12.55
N TYR A 116 4.81 9.09 -13.62
CA TYR A 116 4.79 10.56 -13.67
C TYR A 116 3.90 11.02 -14.82
N ILE A 117 2.62 10.66 -14.74
CA ILE A 117 1.64 11.00 -15.76
C ILE A 117 1.17 12.46 -15.53
N ASP A 118 1.20 13.25 -16.60
CA ASP A 118 0.73 14.64 -16.68
C ASP A 118 -0.80 14.79 -16.54
#